data_AF-A0A919K5R4-F1
#
_entry.id   AF-A0A919K5R4-F1
#
_cell.length_a   1.000
_cell.length_b   1.000
_cell.length_c   1.000
_cell.angle_alpha   90.00
_cell.angle_beta   90.00
_cell.angle_gamma   90.00
#
_symmetry.space_group_name_H-M   'P 1'
#
loop_
_entity.id
_entity.type
_entity.pdbx_description
1 polymer ?
#
loop_
_entity_poly.entity_id
_entity_poly.type
_entity_poly.pdbx_seq_one_letter_code
_entity_poly.pdbx_strand_id
1 'polypeptide(L)'
;MSSEEKRTWISALVGFVVPFAYFAITLSKVAGADVTTIDYVRPMLTAIGVGIGAGIVLSIVAAVVSPKDADRTDERDREINRRGEYVGFYVMSIAATVPLILTMADAEHFWIAHALYLAFVLAALASAAVKIVAYRRGW
;
A
#
# COMPACT_ATOMS: atom_id res chain seq x y z
N MET A 1 -11.55 5.57 18.44
CA MET A 1 -11.31 5.03 17.09
C MET A 1 -11.89 3.63 17.05
N SER A 2 -12.74 3.34 16.06
CA SER A 2 -13.25 1.98 15.86
C SER A 2 -12.10 1.01 15.56
N SER A 3 -12.35 -0.29 15.73
CA SER A 3 -11.40 -1.35 15.35
C SER A 3 -11.00 -1.25 13.87
N GLU A 4 -11.95 -0.95 13.00
CA GLU A 4 -11.73 -0.75 11.57
C GLU A 4 -10.93 0.54 11.25
N GLU A 5 -11.15 1.63 11.98
CA GLU A 5 -10.32 2.83 11.86
C GLU A 5 -8.87 2.54 12.27
N LYS A 6 -8.65 1.84 13.39
CA LYS A 6 -7.31 1.43 13.85
C LYS A 6 -6.61 0.56 12.81
N ARG A 7 -7.31 -0.44 12.24
CA ARG A 7 -6.80 -1.30 11.16
C ARG A 7 -6.41 -0.50 9.93
N THR A 8 -7.25 0.45 9.52
CA THR A 8 -6.97 1.35 8.39
C THR A 8 -5.68 2.15 8.62
N TRP A 9 -5.47 2.68 9.81
CA TRP A 9 -4.22 3.39 10.16
C TRP A 9 -3.00 2.49 10.15
N ILE A 10 -3.12 1.26 10.66
CA ILE A 10 -2.06 0.25 10.62
C ILE A 10 -1.68 -0.05 9.16
N SER A 11 -2.67 -0.35 8.32
CA SER A 11 -2.44 -0.61 6.90
C SER A 11 -1.84 0.60 6.17
N ALA A 12 -2.29 1.82 6.48
CA ALA A 12 -1.71 3.04 5.92
C ALA A 12 -0.23 3.19 6.30
N LEU A 13 0.10 2.98 7.57
CA LEU A 13 1.45 3.13 8.08
C LEU A 13 2.38 2.05 7.50
N VAL A 14 1.96 0.79 7.49
CA VAL A 14 2.75 -0.31 6.89
C VAL A 14 2.91 -0.10 5.39
N GLY A 15 1.81 0.24 4.70
CA GLY A 15 1.78 0.52 3.27
C GLY A 15 2.56 1.76 2.86
N PHE A 16 2.90 2.65 3.80
CA PHE A 16 3.80 3.77 3.56
C PHE A 16 5.25 3.40 3.89
N VAL A 17 5.50 2.93 5.12
CA VAL A 17 6.86 2.76 5.67
C VAL A 17 7.65 1.68 4.92
N VAL A 18 7.04 0.52 4.67
CA VAL A 18 7.77 -0.60 4.06
C VAL A 18 8.15 -0.29 2.61
N PRO A 19 7.24 0.20 1.75
CA PRO A 19 7.61 0.57 0.39
C PRO A 19 8.54 1.79 0.36
N PHE A 20 8.34 2.80 1.22
CA PHE A 20 9.22 3.97 1.26
C PHE A 20 10.66 3.59 1.61
N ALA A 21 10.86 2.73 2.62
CA ALA A 21 12.19 2.22 2.96
C ALA A 21 12.81 1.44 1.79
N TYR A 22 12.03 0.58 1.13
CA TYR A 22 12.48 -0.13 -0.06
C TYR A 22 12.93 0.81 -1.20
N PHE A 23 12.11 1.81 -1.54
CA PHE A 23 12.40 2.77 -2.59
C PHE A 23 13.63 3.61 -2.23
N ALA A 24 13.74 4.08 -0.99
CA ALA A 24 14.90 4.84 -0.53
C ALA A 24 16.21 4.04 -0.68
N ILE A 25 16.22 2.76 -0.27
CA ILE A 25 17.39 1.88 -0.35
C ILE A 25 17.74 1.50 -1.80
N THR A 26 16.72 1.25 -2.62
CA THR A 26 16.94 0.75 -3.98
C THR A 26 17.29 1.90 -4.94
N LEU A 27 16.56 3.01 -4.87
CA LEU A 27 16.81 4.17 -5.73
C LEU A 27 18.10 4.92 -5.37
N SER A 28 18.60 4.83 -4.14
CA SER A 28 19.91 5.39 -3.79
C SER A 28 21.07 4.74 -4.56
N LYS A 29 20.88 3.53 -5.08
CA LYS A 29 21.89 2.80 -5.86
C LYS A 29 21.95 3.25 -7.33
N VAL A 30 20.91 3.90 -7.84
CA VAL A 30 20.80 4.31 -9.25
C VAL A 30 21.85 5.36 -9.62
N ALA A 31 22.31 6.19 -8.67
CA ALA A 31 23.34 7.19 -8.92
C ALA A 31 24.75 6.60 -9.14
N GLY A 32 24.99 5.34 -8.76
CA GLY A 32 26.32 4.72 -8.77
C GLY A 32 26.43 3.42 -9.57
N ALA A 33 25.35 2.94 -10.17
CA ALA A 33 25.32 1.69 -10.93
C ALA A 33 24.32 1.75 -12.08
N ASP A 34 24.57 0.98 -13.13
CA ASP A 34 23.59 0.76 -14.20
C ASP A 34 22.36 0.02 -13.62
N VAL A 35 21.16 0.52 -13.93
CA VAL A 35 19.89 -0.06 -13.47
C VAL A 35 19.72 -1.53 -13.84
N THR A 36 20.36 -1.99 -14.91
CA THR A 36 20.35 -3.40 -15.35
C THR A 36 21.11 -4.33 -14.42
N THR A 37 22.04 -3.79 -13.62
CA THR A 37 22.89 -4.57 -12.69
C THR A 37 22.36 -4.59 -11.26
N ILE A 38 21.37 -3.76 -10.95
CA ILE A 38 20.80 -3.66 -9.61
C ILE A 38 19.89 -4.86 -9.35
N ASP A 39 20.29 -5.74 -8.43
CA ASP A 39 19.41 -6.82 -7.95
C ASP A 39 18.28 -6.26 -7.08
N TYR A 40 17.17 -5.91 -7.72
CA TYR A 40 15.99 -5.34 -7.07
C TYR A 40 14.94 -6.40 -6.73
N VAL A 41 15.00 -7.59 -7.34
CA VAL A 41 13.93 -8.60 -7.26
C VAL A 41 13.80 -9.16 -5.85
N ARG A 42 14.90 -9.64 -5.27
CA ARG A 42 14.90 -10.19 -3.90
C ARG A 42 14.49 -9.13 -2.86
N PRO A 43 15.04 -7.90 -2.87
CA PRO A 43 14.58 -6.85 -1.98
C PRO A 43 13.12 -6.46 -2.17
N MET A 44 12.61 -6.42 -3.41
CA MET A 44 11.20 -6.07 -3.69
C MET A 44 10.26 -7.13 -3.13
N LEU A 45 10.52 -8.42 -3.40
CA LEU A 45 9.72 -9.52 -2.86
C LEU A 45 9.75 -9.55 -1.33
N THR A 46 10.92 -9.24 -0.74
CA THR A 46 11.05 -9.12 0.72
C THR A 46 10.20 -7.97 1.26
N ALA A 47 10.22 -6.80 0.62
CA ALA A 47 9.40 -5.65 1.01
C ALA A 47 7.91 -5.96 0.91
N ILE A 48 7.47 -6.59 -0.17
CA ILE A 48 6.07 -7.02 -0.35
C ILE A 48 5.68 -8.02 0.74
N GLY A 49 6.49 -9.07 0.95
CA GLY A 49 6.24 -10.09 1.96
C GLY A 49 6.20 -9.52 3.38
N VAL A 50 7.15 -8.64 3.73
CA VAL A 50 7.17 -7.93 5.02
C VAL A 50 5.96 -7.02 5.17
N GLY A 51 5.57 -6.29 4.12
CA GLY A 51 4.39 -5.42 4.15
C GLY A 51 3.10 -6.21 4.43
N ILE A 52 2.90 -7.31 3.72
CA ILE A 52 1.75 -8.20 3.92
C ILE A 52 1.79 -8.81 5.33
N GLY A 53 2.93 -9.40 5.70
CA GLY A 53 3.11 -10.04 7.00
C GLY A 53 2.92 -9.08 8.18
N ALA A 54 3.52 -7.89 8.11
CA ALA A 54 3.36 -6.85 9.14
C ALA A 54 1.92 -6.36 9.23
N GLY A 55 1.24 -6.17 8.09
CA GLY A 55 -0.17 -5.78 8.07
C GLY A 55 -1.06 -6.81 8.78
N ILE A 56 -0.85 -8.10 8.52
CA ILE A 56 -1.58 -9.19 9.17
C ILE A 56 -1.27 -9.24 10.67
N VAL A 57 0.01 -9.28 11.05
CA VAL A 57 0.45 -9.40 12.44
C VAL A 57 -0.05 -8.23 13.27
N LEU A 58 0.10 -6.99 12.78
CA LEU A 58 -0.35 -5.80 13.49
C LEU A 58 -1.87 -5.75 13.62
N SER A 59 -2.62 -6.22 12.62
CA SER A 59 -4.08 -6.31 12.68
C SER A 59 -4.54 -7.33 13.73
N ILE A 60 -3.85 -8.47 13.84
CA ILE A 60 -4.10 -9.49 14.88
C ILE A 60 -3.80 -8.93 16.26
N VAL A 61 -2.62 -8.33 16.45
CA VAL A 61 -2.22 -7.72 17.73
C VAL A 61 -3.22 -6.64 18.14
N ALA A 62 -3.66 -5.79 17.21
CA ALA A 62 -4.66 -4.76 17.49
C ALA A 62 -6.01 -5.35 17.95
N ALA A 63 -6.43 -6.48 17.36
CA ALA A 63 -7.65 -7.18 17.77
C ALA A 63 -7.52 -7.80 19.17
N VAL A 64 -6.38 -8.42 19.49
CA VAL A 64 -6.10 -9.02 20.81
C VAL A 64 -6.06 -7.97 21.92
N VAL A 65 -5.48 -6.80 21.65
CA VAL A 65 -5.35 -5.71 22.64
C VAL A 65 -6.67 -4.96 22.86
N SER A 66 -7.58 -4.96 21.88
CA SER A 66 -8.84 -4.21 21.92
C SER A 66 -10.08 -5.11 21.67
N PRO A 67 -10.31 -6.16 22.50
CA PRO A 67 -11.34 -7.17 22.23
C PRO A 67 -12.77 -6.64 22.30
N LYS A 68 -13.01 -5.53 23.02
CA LYS A 68 -14.35 -4.92 23.19
C LYS A 68 -14.97 -4.40 21.89
N ASP A 69 -14.15 -4.16 20.85
CA ASP A 69 -14.56 -3.63 19.54
C ASP A 69 -14.36 -4.65 18.40
N ALA A 70 -13.98 -5.90 18.71
CA ALA A 70 -13.44 -6.84 17.72
C ALA A 70 -14.49 -7.45 16.78
N ASP A 71 -15.78 -7.32 17.08
CA ASP A 71 -16.85 -8.06 16.38
C ASP A 71 -18.08 -7.20 16.01
N ARG A 72 -17.93 -5.87 15.98
CA ARG A 72 -19.00 -4.97 15.53
C ARG A 72 -18.58 -4.23 14.28
N THR A 73 -18.77 -4.87 13.13
CA THR A 73 -18.76 -4.17 11.83
C THR A 73 -20.14 -3.61 11.59
N ASP A 74 -20.27 -2.28 11.61
CA ASP A 74 -21.52 -1.62 11.28
C ASP A 74 -21.70 -1.52 9.76
N GLU A 75 -22.92 -1.29 9.29
CA GLU A 75 -23.20 -0.95 7.89
C GLU A 75 -22.35 0.24 7.43
N ARG A 76 -22.17 1.22 8.33
CA ARG A 76 -21.28 2.36 8.13
C ARG A 76 -19.84 1.96 7.79
N ASP A 77 -19.26 0.99 8.50
CA ASP A 77 -17.90 0.52 8.23
C ASP A 77 -17.81 -0.14 6.85
N ARG A 78 -18.83 -0.92 6.47
CA ARG A 78 -18.91 -1.53 5.13
C ARG A 78 -18.97 -0.47 4.04
N GLU A 79 -19.76 0.58 4.24
CA GLU A 79 -19.84 1.68 3.27
C GLU A 79 -18.52 2.45 3.14
N ILE A 80 -17.88 2.76 4.27
CA ILE A 80 -16.57 3.44 4.29
C ILE A 80 -15.54 2.58 3.58
N ASN A 81 -15.50 1.27 3.87
CA ASN A 81 -14.59 0.35 3.22
C ASN A 81 -14.83 0.32 1.71
N ARG A 82 -16.08 0.16 1.27
CA ARG A 82 -16.48 0.16 -0.14
C ARG A 82 -16.05 1.44 -0.87
N ARG A 83 -16.27 2.61 -0.26
CA ARG A 83 -15.82 3.89 -0.84
C ARG A 83 -14.31 3.97 -0.98
N GLY A 84 -13.57 3.55 0.06
CA GLY A 84 -12.11 3.48 0.02
C GLY A 84 -11.60 2.56 -1.09
N GLU A 85 -12.19 1.36 -1.21
CA GLU A 85 -11.83 0.40 -2.26
C GLU A 85 -12.12 0.93 -3.67
N TYR A 86 -13.24 1.64 -3.89
CA TYR A 86 -13.49 2.27 -5.18
C TYR A 86 -12.44 3.31 -5.55
N VAL A 87 -12.07 4.19 -4.60
CA VAL A 87 -11.03 5.19 -4.87
C VAL A 87 -9.68 4.51 -5.11
N GLY A 88 -9.31 3.51 -4.30
CA GLY A 88 -8.09 2.73 -4.50
C GLY A 88 -8.06 2.06 -5.88
N PHE A 89 -9.17 1.46 -6.31
CA PHE A 89 -9.32 0.84 -7.62
C PHE A 89 -9.12 1.85 -8.76
N TYR A 90 -9.75 3.03 -8.69
CA TYR A 90 -9.58 4.06 -9.72
C TYR A 90 -8.14 4.60 -9.76
N VAL A 91 -7.53 4.83 -8.60
CA VAL A 91 -6.13 5.25 -8.51
C VAL A 91 -5.20 4.20 -9.12
N MET A 92 -5.40 2.92 -8.79
CA MET A 92 -4.63 1.82 -9.39
C MET A 92 -4.83 1.75 -10.90
N SER A 93 -6.07 1.86 -11.37
CA SER A 93 -6.40 1.76 -12.80
C SER A 93 -5.70 2.86 -13.62
N ILE A 94 -5.68 4.09 -13.10
CA ILE A 94 -4.97 5.20 -13.73
C ILE A 94 -3.45 4.97 -13.64
N ALA A 95 -2.94 4.67 -12.46
CA ALA A 95 -1.50 4.50 -12.22
C ALA A 95 -0.89 3.32 -12.99
N ALA A 96 -1.65 2.24 -13.20
CA ALA A 96 -1.24 1.07 -13.99
C ALA A 96 -0.98 1.39 -15.47
N THR A 97 -1.46 2.54 -15.97
CA THR A 97 -1.16 3.00 -17.32
C THR A 97 0.33 3.31 -17.47
N VAL A 98 1.01 3.74 -16.39
CA VAL A 98 2.44 4.09 -16.41
C VAL A 98 3.33 2.88 -16.73
N PRO A 99 3.29 1.74 -16.01
CA PRO A 99 4.09 0.58 -16.38
C PRO A 99 3.74 0.04 -17.76
N LEU A 100 2.48 0.14 -18.22
CA LEU A 100 2.11 -0.25 -19.59
C LEU A 100 2.83 0.62 -20.64
N ILE A 101 2.85 1.94 -20.45
CA ILE A 101 3.60 2.86 -21.32
C ILE A 101 5.10 2.54 -21.28
N LEU A 102 5.65 2.27 -20.09
CA LEU A 102 7.07 1.89 -19.95
C LEU A 102 7.39 0.59 -20.68
N THR A 103 6.49 -0.40 -20.64
CA THR A 103 6.63 -1.64 -21.42
C THR A 103 6.59 -1.37 -22.91
N MET A 104 5.67 -0.52 -23.40
CA MET A 104 5.60 -0.16 -24.83
C MET A 104 6.83 0.62 -25.32
N ALA A 105 7.53 1.30 -24.40
CA ALA A 105 8.74 2.05 -24.69
C ALA A 105 10.03 1.22 -24.55
N ASP A 106 9.92 -0.11 -24.40
CA ASP A 106 11.04 -1.02 -24.12
C ASP A 106 11.95 -0.54 -22.97
N ALA A 107 11.34 0.08 -21.95
CA ALA A 107 12.07 0.54 -20.78
C ALA A 107 12.60 -0.65 -19.97
N GLU A 108 13.70 -0.42 -19.26
CA GLU A 108 14.31 -1.45 -18.42
C GLU A 108 13.30 -2.04 -17.42
N HIS A 109 13.35 -3.37 -17.24
CA HIS A 109 12.48 -4.10 -16.31
C HIS A 109 12.47 -3.50 -14.91
N PHE A 110 13.60 -2.92 -14.50
CA PHE A 110 13.74 -2.14 -13.28
C PHE A 110 12.65 -1.06 -13.17
N TRP A 111 12.51 -0.19 -14.16
CA TRP A 111 11.53 0.92 -14.12
C TRP A 111 10.09 0.42 -14.18
N ILE A 112 9.82 -0.60 -14.99
CA ILE A 112 8.49 -1.20 -15.11
C ILE A 112 8.04 -1.75 -13.76
N ALA A 113 8.90 -2.55 -13.09
CA ALA A 113 8.59 -3.15 -11.80
C ALA A 113 8.38 -2.09 -10.71
N HIS A 114 9.24 -1.07 -10.64
CA HIS A 114 9.12 -0.01 -9.64
C HIS A 114 7.91 0.88 -9.87
N ALA A 115 7.57 1.20 -11.12
CA ALA A 115 6.37 1.95 -11.46
C ALA A 115 5.09 1.18 -11.07
N LEU A 116 5.05 -0.12 -11.35
CA LEU A 116 3.93 -0.96 -10.97
C LEU A 116 3.82 -1.10 -9.44
N TYR A 117 4.95 -1.30 -8.74
CA TYR A 117 4.93 -1.36 -7.28
C TYR A 117 4.45 -0.02 -6.68
N LEU A 118 4.92 1.11 -7.21
CA LEU A 118 4.47 2.43 -6.80
C LEU A 118 2.96 2.62 -7.03
N ALA A 119 2.42 2.14 -8.15
CA ALA A 119 0.98 2.19 -8.42
C ALA A 119 0.15 1.48 -7.34
N PHE A 120 0.59 0.28 -6.91
CA PHE A 120 -0.05 -0.44 -5.79
C PHE A 120 0.01 0.34 -4.48
N VAL A 121 1.16 0.95 -4.18
CA VAL A 121 1.35 1.77 -2.97
C VAL A 121 0.42 2.98 -2.97
N LEU A 122 0.37 3.72 -4.07
CA LEU A 122 -0.48 4.89 -4.20
C LEU A 122 -1.97 4.54 -4.08
N ALA A 123 -2.39 3.43 -4.68
CA ALA A 123 -3.76 2.94 -4.57
C ALA A 123 -4.14 2.57 -3.13
N ALA A 124 -3.26 1.86 -2.42
CA ALA A 124 -3.46 1.48 -1.02
C ALA A 124 -3.52 2.72 -0.10
N LEU A 125 -2.61 3.68 -0.29
CA LEU A 125 -2.59 4.92 0.48
C LEU A 125 -3.80 5.81 0.21
N ALA A 126 -4.26 5.90 -1.05
CA ALA A 126 -5.47 6.63 -1.40
C ALA A 126 -6.72 5.99 -0.77
N SER A 127 -6.85 4.67 -0.84
CA SER A 127 -7.93 3.91 -0.19
C SER A 127 -7.94 4.18 1.33
N ALA A 128 -6.77 4.07 1.97
CA ALA A 128 -6.65 4.31 3.41
C ALA A 128 -6.95 5.78 3.79
N ALA A 129 -6.47 6.75 3.01
CA ALA A 129 -6.72 8.17 3.25
C ALA A 129 -8.21 8.50 3.19
N VAL A 130 -8.93 7.96 2.20
CA VAL A 130 -10.39 8.13 2.08
C VAL A 130 -11.11 7.55 3.29
N LYS A 131 -10.76 6.33 3.70
CA LYS A 131 -11.35 5.67 4.87
C LYS A 131 -11.11 6.50 6.15
N ILE A 132 -9.88 6.95 6.38
CA ILE A 132 -9.51 7.80 7.52
C ILE A 132 -10.29 9.12 7.53
N VAL A 133 -10.40 9.79 6.38
CA VAL A 133 -11.16 11.04 6.26
C VAL A 133 -12.65 10.81 6.54
N ALA A 134 -13.22 9.71 6.04
CA ALA A 134 -14.61 9.36 6.29
C ALA A 134 -14.88 9.09 7.78
N TYR A 135 -14.00 8.32 8.45
CA TYR A 135 -14.08 8.10 9.89
C TYR A 135 -14.05 9.41 10.69
N ARG A 136 -13.14 10.33 10.35
CA ARG A 136 -12.99 11.61 11.06
C ARG A 136 -14.10 12.61 10.81
N ARG A 137 -14.71 12.60 9.62
CA ARG A 137 -15.76 13.55 9.25
C ARG A 137 -17.17 13.09 9.66
N GLY A 138 -17.29 11.94 10.34
CA GLY A 138 -18.59 11.47 10.85
C GLY A 138 -19.56 11.01 9.76
N TRP A 139 -19.06 10.73 8.55
CA TRP A 139 -19.81 10.04 7.49
C TRP A 139 -20.11 8.61 7.89
#